data_AF-B3RC16-F1
#
_entry.id   AF-B3RC16-F1
#
_cell.length_a   1.000
_cell.length_b   1.000
_cell.length_c   1.000
_cell.angle_alpha   90.00
_cell.angle_beta   90.00
_cell.angle_gamma   90.00
#
_symmetry.space_group_name_H-M   'P 1'
#
loop_
_entity.id
_entity.type
_entity.pdbx_description
1 polymer ?
#
loop_
_entity_poly.entity_id
_entity_poly.type
_entity_poly.pdbx_seq_one_letter_code
_entity_poly.pdbx_strand_id
1 'polypeptide(L)'
;MVLLLPRLALASEFGSKGGPEPANLEQVASRLREDPYDLELLISFGTSKGGSAGHIALALRDDAAGEERVYSANFYADRDPAHASGRYTTDLMIAIPKQEYLFKTVSTVAETASFGLDFGEIYKRSVIGVRVYGVPAADKAALAAYFRRINDDYRQQRSDTEYHPGPIQYDYLRLNCAKTIGSAFKFGAGYRDLEITGAKLFSGRRMVAAATANIPTEMAMKLIREWAQRNYGMDVVLYKKYRGSTYVDPQEEEKVAFKDLPDRFPSVLSLDFRREAGAYQDYDNLLAMYLLFNLGKYSVRVNEQTLLLEIEKSKEPMPYAVALQTAERDARADSEKFQRHIEFRPSGEGISEAPDNTHLYYFTEDAEGKLKR
;
A
#
# COMPACT_ATOMS: atom_id res chain seq x y z
N MET A 1 34.94 8.55 41.49
CA MET A 1 34.28 7.30 41.05
C MET A 1 32.91 7.69 40.51
N VAL A 2 32.68 7.58 39.19
CA VAL A 2 31.39 7.95 38.59
C VAL A 2 30.53 6.69 38.52
N LEU A 3 29.36 6.72 39.17
CA LEU A 3 28.37 5.65 39.11
C LEU A 3 27.61 5.75 37.78
N LEU A 4 27.99 4.90 36.82
CA LEU A 4 27.16 4.60 35.65
C LEU A 4 25.92 3.84 36.11
N LEU A 5 24.83 4.57 36.34
CA LEU A 5 23.51 3.98 36.45
C LEU A 5 23.17 3.27 35.12
N PRO A 6 22.79 1.99 35.13
CA PRO A 6 22.36 1.32 33.91
C PRO A 6 21.09 1.98 33.39
N ARG A 7 21.05 2.29 32.10
CA ARG A 7 19.78 2.58 31.42
C ARG A 7 18.93 1.32 31.47
N LEU A 8 17.95 1.29 32.37
CA LEU A 8 16.83 0.37 32.26
C LEU A 8 16.12 0.67 30.94
N ALA A 9 16.32 -0.19 29.95
CA ALA A 9 15.54 -0.16 28.74
C ALA A 9 14.09 -0.51 29.12
N LEU A 10 13.21 0.50 29.09
CA LEU A 10 11.78 0.26 29.17
C LEU A 10 11.40 -0.65 28.00
N ALA A 11 10.72 -1.76 28.30
CA ALA A 11 10.20 -2.64 27.27
C ALA A 11 9.27 -1.84 26.36
N SER A 12 9.55 -1.80 25.06
CA SER A 12 8.78 -1.01 24.11
C SER A 12 7.33 -1.50 24.05
N GLU A 13 6.38 -0.57 24.05
CA GLU A 13 4.95 -0.89 24.05
C GLU A 13 4.50 -1.58 22.76
N PHE A 14 3.40 -2.34 22.82
CA PHE A 14 2.84 -2.98 21.64
C PHE A 14 2.50 -1.94 20.55
N GLY A 15 2.94 -2.20 19.33
CA GLY A 15 2.79 -1.26 18.21
C GLY A 15 3.75 -0.07 18.22
N SER A 16 4.82 -0.12 19.02
CA SER A 16 6.03 0.68 18.83
C SER A 16 7.14 -0.11 18.15
N LYS A 17 8.07 0.58 17.47
CA LYS A 17 9.31 -0.04 16.96
C LYS A 17 10.08 -0.70 18.11
N GLY A 18 10.42 -1.98 17.97
CA GLY A 18 11.02 -2.82 19.01
C GLY A 18 10.06 -3.38 20.07
N GLY A 19 8.75 -3.10 19.99
CA GLY A 19 7.73 -3.64 20.90
C GLY A 19 7.34 -5.10 20.60
N PRO A 20 6.47 -5.72 21.42
CA PRO A 20 5.96 -7.05 21.13
C PRO A 20 5.11 -7.10 19.85
N GLU A 21 5.25 -8.19 19.11
CA GLU A 21 4.46 -8.53 17.91
C GLU A 21 3.19 -9.32 18.29
N PRO A 22 2.17 -9.43 17.42
CA PRO A 22 0.98 -10.23 17.69
C PRO A 22 1.33 -11.72 17.86
N ALA A 23 1.05 -12.30 19.03
CA ALA A 23 1.55 -13.64 19.39
C ALA A 23 1.00 -14.79 18.51
N ASN A 24 -0.07 -14.55 17.75
CA ASN A 24 -0.67 -15.51 16.81
C ASN A 24 -0.39 -15.17 15.32
N LEU A 25 0.61 -14.33 15.03
CA LEU A 25 0.97 -13.88 13.69
C LEU A 25 1.07 -15.02 12.66
N GLU A 26 1.83 -16.07 12.96
CA GLU A 26 2.00 -17.24 12.07
C GLU A 26 0.70 -18.03 11.87
N GLN A 27 -0.21 -18.04 12.84
CA GLN A 27 -1.51 -18.70 12.72
C GLN A 27 -2.39 -17.99 11.70
N VAL A 28 -2.49 -16.66 11.79
CA VAL A 28 -3.30 -15.85 10.87
C VAL A 28 -2.65 -15.79 9.49
N ALA A 29 -1.32 -15.66 9.40
CA ALA A 29 -0.60 -15.73 8.13
C ALA A 29 -0.76 -17.09 7.44
N SER A 30 -0.83 -18.20 8.19
CA SER A 30 -1.10 -19.52 7.62
C SER A 30 -2.57 -19.65 7.16
N ARG A 31 -3.53 -19.17 7.96
CA ARG A 31 -4.97 -19.17 7.59
C ARG A 31 -5.27 -18.38 6.32
N LEU A 32 -4.52 -17.30 6.07
CA LEU A 32 -4.61 -16.48 4.85
C LEU A 32 -3.91 -17.12 3.63
N ARG A 33 -2.95 -18.03 3.85
CA ARG A 33 -2.24 -18.78 2.79
C ARG A 33 -2.93 -20.08 2.37
N GLU A 34 -3.96 -20.52 3.10
CA GLU A 34 -4.87 -21.61 2.69
C GLU A 34 -5.58 -21.29 1.37
N ASP A 35 -5.88 -20.00 1.13
CA ASP A 35 -6.20 -19.53 -0.21
C ASP A 35 -4.91 -19.57 -1.07
N PRO A 36 -4.95 -20.20 -2.25
CA PRO A 36 -3.87 -20.03 -3.22
C PRO A 36 -3.86 -18.60 -3.74
N TYR A 37 -2.69 -18.03 -3.98
CA TYR A 37 -2.50 -16.82 -4.79
C TYR A 37 -1.03 -16.74 -5.19
N ASP A 38 -0.73 -16.06 -6.29
CA ASP A 38 0.62 -16.02 -6.86
C ASP A 38 1.42 -14.80 -6.41
N LEU A 39 0.74 -13.66 -6.37
CA LEU A 39 1.28 -12.39 -5.89
C LEU A 39 0.17 -11.57 -5.24
N GLU A 40 0.55 -10.52 -4.54
CA GLU A 40 -0.38 -9.57 -3.95
C GLU A 40 0.18 -8.15 -4.05
N LEU A 41 -0.61 -7.25 -4.65
CA LEU A 41 -0.28 -5.83 -4.70
C LEU A 41 -0.78 -5.15 -3.42
N LEU A 42 0.15 -4.67 -2.61
CA LEU A 42 -0.12 -4.00 -1.35
C LEU A 42 -0.23 -2.49 -1.58
N ILE A 43 -1.42 -1.94 -1.41
CA ILE A 43 -1.76 -0.52 -1.52
C ILE A 43 -1.90 0.04 -0.11
N SER A 44 -0.84 0.67 0.38
CA SER A 44 -0.76 1.16 1.77
C SER A 44 -1.24 2.61 1.82
N PHE A 45 -2.27 2.91 2.62
CA PHE A 45 -3.03 4.15 2.60
C PHE A 45 -3.28 4.71 4.00
N GLY A 46 -3.38 6.04 4.11
CA GLY A 46 -3.12 6.76 5.35
C GLY A 46 -1.73 7.40 5.33
N THR A 47 -1.51 8.36 6.22
CA THR A 47 -0.53 9.45 6.00
C THR A 47 0.59 9.49 7.02
N SER A 48 1.79 9.93 6.61
CA SER A 48 2.53 10.93 7.40
C SER A 48 2.15 12.34 6.93
N LYS A 49 2.38 13.37 7.75
CA LYS A 49 2.02 14.75 7.40
C LYS A 49 2.71 15.30 6.14
N GLY A 50 3.82 14.68 5.71
CA GLY A 50 4.49 14.97 4.43
C GLY A 50 3.65 14.72 3.17
N GLY A 51 2.45 14.14 3.31
CA GLY A 51 1.38 14.33 2.31
C GLY A 51 1.38 13.37 1.13
N SER A 52 2.10 12.25 1.15
CA SER A 52 2.00 11.25 0.08
C SER A 52 0.63 10.55 0.09
N ALA A 53 -0.02 10.47 -1.08
CA ALA A 53 -1.24 9.72 -1.33
C ALA A 53 -0.95 8.22 -1.44
N GLY A 54 -0.55 7.65 -0.29
CA GLY A 54 -0.28 6.23 -0.13
C GLY A 54 1.01 5.77 -0.80
N HIS A 55 1.18 4.46 -0.84
CA HIS A 55 2.36 3.75 -1.33
C HIS A 55 1.93 2.43 -1.96
N ILE A 56 2.68 1.89 -2.91
CA ILE A 56 2.48 0.51 -3.39
C ILE A 56 3.74 -0.33 -3.30
N ALA A 57 3.56 -1.56 -2.82
CA ALA A 57 4.56 -2.61 -2.75
C ALA A 57 4.00 -3.92 -3.33
N LEU A 58 4.85 -4.87 -3.69
CA LEU A 58 4.43 -6.12 -4.33
C LEU A 58 4.94 -7.34 -3.56
N ALA A 59 4.04 -8.11 -2.96
CA ALA A 59 4.37 -9.43 -2.42
C ALA A 59 4.43 -10.45 -3.56
N LEU A 60 5.54 -11.19 -3.65
CA LEU A 60 5.66 -12.38 -4.50
C LEU A 60 5.69 -13.62 -3.60
N ARG A 61 4.82 -14.59 -3.89
CA ARG A 61 4.72 -15.86 -3.15
C ARG A 61 5.47 -16.97 -3.87
N ASP A 62 6.39 -17.60 -3.15
CA ASP A 62 7.16 -18.76 -3.58
C ASP A 62 6.75 -19.98 -2.74
N ASP A 63 5.82 -20.78 -3.29
CA ASP A 63 5.30 -21.99 -2.62
C ASP A 63 6.35 -23.12 -2.48
N ALA A 64 7.49 -23.04 -3.19
CA ALA A 64 8.57 -24.02 -3.04
C ALA A 64 9.50 -23.66 -1.87
N ALA A 65 9.70 -22.37 -1.59
CA ALA A 65 10.40 -21.89 -0.40
C ALA A 65 9.48 -21.77 0.84
N GLY A 66 8.16 -21.63 0.62
CA GLY A 66 7.21 -21.20 1.66
C GLY A 66 7.33 -19.71 2.03
N GLU A 67 8.16 -18.96 1.30
CA GLU A 67 8.41 -17.53 1.51
C GLU A 67 7.40 -16.65 0.77
N GLU A 68 7.07 -15.52 1.38
CA GLU A 68 6.37 -14.41 0.73
C GLU A 68 7.23 -13.15 0.90
N ARG A 69 7.76 -12.62 -0.20
CA ARG A 69 8.67 -11.47 -0.17
C ARG A 69 8.01 -10.23 -0.75
N VAL A 70 7.89 -9.17 0.06
CA VAL A 70 7.40 -7.86 -0.35
C VAL A 70 8.55 -7.01 -0.87
N TYR A 71 8.40 -6.55 -2.10
CA TYR A 71 9.27 -5.58 -2.74
C TYR A 71 8.65 -4.18 -2.62
N SER A 72 9.29 -3.31 -1.83
CA SER A 72 8.82 -1.97 -1.45
C SER A 72 9.84 -0.92 -1.89
N ALA A 73 9.41 0.19 -2.49
CA ALA A 73 10.34 1.26 -2.88
C ALA A 73 10.74 2.10 -1.66
N ASN A 74 12.06 2.19 -1.41
CA ASN A 74 12.64 2.92 -0.29
C ASN A 74 12.62 4.43 -0.55
N PHE A 75 11.89 5.19 0.27
CA PHE A 75 11.85 6.65 0.20
C PHE A 75 13.23 7.29 0.46
N TYR A 76 14.02 6.73 1.37
CA TYR A 76 15.34 7.24 1.77
C TYR A 76 16.48 6.85 0.81
N ALA A 77 16.17 6.16 -0.29
CA ALA A 77 17.09 5.94 -1.42
C ALA A 77 17.11 7.15 -2.40
N ASP A 78 16.76 8.34 -1.92
CA ASP A 78 16.75 9.61 -2.67
C ASP A 78 18.14 10.27 -2.75
N ARG A 79 19.12 9.78 -1.98
CA ARG A 79 20.48 10.29 -1.87
C ARG A 79 20.59 11.71 -1.26
N ASP A 80 19.58 12.15 -0.51
CA ASP A 80 19.70 13.41 0.24
C ASP A 80 20.78 13.28 1.33
N PRO A 81 21.72 14.23 1.48
CA PRO A 81 22.70 14.23 2.57
C PRO A 81 22.11 14.15 3.97
N ALA A 82 20.88 14.63 4.20
CA ALA A 82 20.17 14.48 5.47
C ALA A 82 19.75 13.03 5.76
N HIS A 83 19.53 12.22 4.73
CA HIS A 83 19.20 10.80 4.83
C HIS A 83 20.44 9.88 4.88
N ALA A 84 21.63 10.40 4.60
CA ALA A 84 22.88 9.63 4.59
C ALA A 84 23.30 9.03 5.96
N SER A 85 22.61 9.37 7.05
CA SER A 85 22.82 8.75 8.36
C SER A 85 21.49 8.45 9.07
N GLY A 86 21.45 7.37 9.85
CA GLY A 86 20.26 6.98 10.63
C GLY A 86 19.07 6.42 9.83
N ARG A 87 19.09 6.47 8.48
CA ARG A 87 18.14 5.79 7.58
C ARG A 87 18.78 4.57 6.94
N TYR A 88 17.96 3.69 6.34
CA TYR A 88 18.44 2.66 5.42
C TYR A 88 18.45 3.22 4.00
N THR A 89 19.61 3.24 3.35
CA THR A 89 19.81 3.88 2.03
C THR A 89 20.54 2.99 1.02
N THR A 90 20.81 1.73 1.38
CA THR A 90 21.62 0.79 0.58
C THR A 90 20.92 0.34 -0.71
N ASP A 91 19.59 0.17 -0.66
CA ASP A 91 18.77 -0.33 -1.76
C ASP A 91 17.56 0.58 -2.02
N LEU A 92 17.18 0.68 -3.31
CA LEU A 92 16.01 1.44 -3.78
C LEU A 92 14.71 0.62 -3.72
N MET A 93 14.81 -0.71 -3.79
CA MET A 93 13.73 -1.66 -3.58
C MET A 93 14.10 -2.60 -2.41
N ILE A 94 13.51 -2.36 -1.24
CA ILE A 94 13.63 -3.22 -0.06
C ILE A 94 12.85 -4.53 -0.30
N ALA A 95 13.38 -5.68 0.14
CA ALA A 95 12.84 -7.01 -0.15
C ALA A 95 12.75 -7.90 1.10
N ILE A 96 11.67 -7.73 1.89
CA ILE A 96 11.47 -8.35 3.22
C ILE A 96 10.32 -9.37 3.26
N PRO A 97 10.19 -10.22 4.29
CA PRO A 97 9.02 -11.09 4.46
C PRO A 97 7.70 -10.28 4.54
N LYS A 98 6.62 -10.79 3.94
CA LYS A 98 5.28 -10.15 3.98
C LYS A 98 4.79 -9.88 5.40
N GLN A 99 5.05 -10.81 6.33
CA GLN A 99 4.73 -10.62 7.74
C GLN A 99 5.51 -9.47 8.37
N GLU A 100 6.78 -9.27 7.97
CA GLU A 100 7.60 -8.15 8.43
C GLU A 100 7.05 -6.82 7.92
N TYR A 101 6.76 -6.76 6.62
CA TYR A 101 6.19 -5.57 5.97
C TYR A 101 4.87 -5.11 6.64
N LEU A 102 3.97 -6.05 6.94
CA LEU A 102 2.67 -5.73 7.52
C LEU A 102 2.72 -5.54 9.04
N PHE A 103 3.25 -6.51 9.79
CA PHE A 103 2.90 -6.73 11.20
C PHE A 103 4.05 -6.69 12.23
N LYS A 104 5.31 -6.65 11.80
CA LYS A 104 6.45 -6.72 12.74
C LYS A 104 6.89 -5.37 13.26
N THR A 105 7.53 -5.39 14.43
CA THR A 105 8.04 -4.21 15.14
C THR A 105 9.55 -4.02 14.98
N VAL A 106 10.23 -5.00 14.38
CA VAL A 106 11.64 -4.97 13.98
C VAL A 106 11.80 -5.38 12.52
N SER A 107 12.90 -4.97 11.88
CA SER A 107 13.24 -5.37 10.51
C SER A 107 14.49 -6.25 10.46
N THR A 108 14.50 -7.22 9.54
CA THR A 108 15.67 -8.06 9.25
C THR A 108 16.68 -7.40 8.31
N VAL A 109 16.35 -6.26 7.68
CA VAL A 109 17.23 -5.56 6.73
C VAL A 109 18.22 -4.63 7.44
N ALA A 110 17.73 -3.79 8.36
CA ALA A 110 18.57 -2.90 9.18
C ALA A 110 17.79 -2.31 10.36
N GLU A 111 18.49 -2.01 11.46
CA GLU A 111 17.95 -1.19 12.56
C GLU A 111 17.52 0.21 12.08
N THR A 112 18.15 0.73 11.02
CA THR A 112 17.85 2.04 10.42
C THR A 112 16.70 2.04 9.41
N ALA A 113 16.04 0.89 9.17
CA ALA A 113 14.80 0.84 8.39
C ALA A 113 13.66 1.61 9.09
N SER A 114 12.74 2.16 8.30
CA SER A 114 11.63 3.00 8.75
C SER A 114 10.39 2.17 9.14
N PHE A 115 9.97 2.30 10.40
CA PHE A 115 8.77 1.67 10.92
C PHE A 115 7.53 2.43 10.46
N GLY A 116 6.53 1.71 9.91
CA GLY A 116 5.39 2.31 9.24
C GLY A 116 5.70 2.86 7.84
N LEU A 117 6.70 2.31 7.14
CA LEU A 117 7.00 2.64 5.73
C LEU A 117 7.77 1.50 5.04
N ASP A 118 8.89 1.08 5.62
CA ASP A 118 9.68 -0.04 5.11
C ASP A 118 9.15 -1.37 5.68
N PHE A 119 8.67 -1.35 6.94
CA PHE A 119 8.09 -2.50 7.64
C PHE A 119 7.08 -2.05 8.71
N GLY A 120 6.27 -2.98 9.24
CA GLY A 120 5.28 -2.69 10.29
C GLY A 120 4.18 -1.70 9.88
N GLU A 121 3.76 -1.72 8.60
CA GLU A 121 2.86 -0.72 8.02
C GLU A 121 1.54 -0.56 8.79
N ILE A 122 0.94 -1.65 9.28
CA ILE A 122 -0.36 -1.60 9.99
C ILE A 122 -0.31 -0.76 11.27
N TYR A 123 0.87 -0.41 11.79
CA TYR A 123 0.96 0.47 12.94
C TYR A 123 0.81 1.96 12.56
N LYS A 124 1.17 2.36 11.34
CA LYS A 124 1.05 3.76 10.85
C LYS A 124 -0.18 3.97 9.99
N ARG A 125 -0.57 2.98 9.18
CA ARG A 125 -1.52 3.14 8.07
C ARG A 125 -2.22 1.81 7.70
N SER A 126 -3.40 1.85 7.11
CA SER A 126 -4.07 0.64 6.60
C SER A 126 -3.47 0.19 5.26
N VAL A 127 -3.66 -1.09 4.87
CA VAL A 127 -3.15 -1.66 3.62
C VAL A 127 -4.23 -2.51 2.94
N ILE A 128 -4.43 -2.31 1.64
CA ILE A 128 -5.25 -3.19 0.78
C ILE A 128 -4.32 -4.11 0.00
N GLY A 129 -4.40 -5.41 0.24
CA GLY A 129 -3.75 -6.44 -0.57
C GLY A 129 -4.67 -6.93 -1.67
N VAL A 130 -4.33 -6.67 -2.93
CA VAL A 130 -5.02 -7.25 -4.10
C VAL A 130 -4.30 -8.53 -4.47
N ARG A 131 -4.87 -9.69 -4.11
CA ARG A 131 -4.30 -11.01 -4.38
C ARG A 131 -4.66 -11.45 -5.79
N VAL A 132 -3.71 -12.00 -6.53
CA VAL A 132 -3.86 -12.35 -7.96
C VAL A 132 -3.54 -13.82 -8.19
N TYR A 133 -4.33 -14.48 -9.05
CA TYR A 133 -4.43 -15.93 -9.18
C TYR A 133 -4.17 -16.36 -10.63
N GLY A 134 -3.28 -17.34 -10.84
CA GLY A 134 -2.93 -17.86 -12.17
C GLY A 134 -1.80 -17.10 -12.86
N VAL A 135 -0.97 -16.37 -12.09
CA VAL A 135 0.16 -15.62 -12.64
C VAL A 135 1.34 -16.58 -12.91
N PRO A 136 1.88 -16.64 -14.14
CA PRO A 136 2.96 -17.57 -14.46
C PRO A 136 4.17 -17.44 -13.53
N ALA A 137 4.78 -18.57 -13.16
CA ALA A 137 6.01 -18.58 -12.38
C ALA A 137 7.17 -17.83 -13.09
N ALA A 138 7.14 -17.76 -14.43
CA ALA A 138 8.06 -16.95 -15.23
C ALA A 138 7.88 -15.44 -14.96
N ASP A 139 6.65 -14.93 -14.92
CA ASP A 139 6.34 -13.53 -14.57
C ASP A 139 6.85 -13.22 -13.15
N LYS A 140 6.57 -14.10 -12.17
CA LYS A 140 7.06 -13.96 -10.78
C LYS A 140 8.59 -13.89 -10.71
N ALA A 141 9.27 -14.77 -11.42
CA ALA A 141 10.73 -14.79 -11.50
C ALA A 141 11.30 -13.53 -12.20
N ALA A 142 10.64 -13.04 -13.26
CA ALA A 142 11.01 -11.84 -13.99
C ALA A 142 10.84 -10.57 -13.14
N LEU A 143 9.75 -10.46 -12.37
CA LEU A 143 9.53 -9.37 -11.40
C LEU A 143 10.64 -9.34 -10.34
N ALA A 144 10.92 -10.48 -9.70
CA ALA A 144 11.99 -10.60 -8.71
C ALA A 144 13.39 -10.29 -9.29
N ALA A 145 13.67 -10.71 -10.53
CA ALA A 145 14.91 -10.37 -11.23
C ALA A 145 15.00 -8.86 -11.55
N TYR A 146 13.89 -8.23 -11.93
CA TYR A 146 13.82 -6.81 -12.24
C TYR A 146 14.04 -5.92 -11.01
N PHE A 147 13.48 -6.29 -9.85
CA PHE A 147 13.76 -5.56 -8.60
C PHE A 147 15.22 -5.66 -8.16
N ARG A 148 15.86 -6.83 -8.32
CA ARG A 148 17.31 -6.97 -8.12
C ARG A 148 18.09 -6.04 -9.05
N ARG A 149 17.73 -6.01 -10.34
CA ARG A 149 18.35 -5.10 -11.32
C ARG A 149 18.20 -3.64 -10.91
N ILE A 150 17.02 -3.18 -10.47
CA ILE A 150 16.84 -1.80 -10.00
C ILE A 150 17.82 -1.46 -8.86
N ASN A 151 18.04 -2.39 -7.92
CA ASN A 151 19.03 -2.18 -6.85
C ASN A 151 20.46 -2.16 -7.39
N ASP A 152 20.81 -3.02 -8.34
CA ASP A 152 22.15 -3.01 -8.93
C ASP A 152 22.40 -1.75 -9.78
N ASP A 153 21.42 -1.28 -10.53
CA ASP A 153 21.47 -0.02 -11.28
C ASP A 153 21.54 1.20 -10.31
N TYR A 154 20.81 1.16 -9.18
CA TYR A 154 20.91 2.16 -8.09
C TYR A 154 22.32 2.17 -7.46
N ARG A 155 22.83 1.02 -7.00
CA ARG A 155 24.14 0.88 -6.34
C ARG A 155 25.28 1.32 -7.26
N GLN A 156 25.21 0.95 -8.55
CA GLN A 156 26.16 1.35 -9.59
C GLN A 156 26.02 2.82 -10.04
N GLN A 157 25.04 3.56 -9.50
CA GLN A 157 24.78 4.96 -9.83
C GLN A 157 24.48 5.18 -11.32
N ARG A 158 23.76 4.24 -11.94
CA ARG A 158 23.35 4.33 -13.34
C ARG A 158 22.41 5.51 -13.56
N SER A 159 22.36 5.99 -14.79
CA SER A 159 21.34 6.89 -15.29
C SER A 159 20.84 6.43 -16.64
N ASP A 160 19.72 7.00 -17.08
CA ASP A 160 19.26 6.95 -18.48
C ASP A 160 19.03 5.54 -19.02
N THR A 161 18.36 4.71 -18.19
CA THR A 161 17.90 3.38 -18.56
C THR A 161 16.65 3.46 -19.44
N GLU A 162 16.28 2.34 -20.07
CA GLU A 162 15.07 2.23 -20.88
C GLU A 162 13.77 2.46 -20.07
N TYR A 163 13.84 2.36 -18.74
CA TYR A 163 12.72 2.56 -17.82
C TYR A 163 12.76 3.92 -17.09
N HIS A 164 13.90 4.61 -17.04
CA HIS A 164 14.02 5.91 -16.36
C HIS A 164 15.12 6.82 -16.96
N PRO A 165 14.77 8.01 -17.49
CA PRO A 165 15.74 9.05 -17.86
C PRO A 165 16.18 9.87 -16.65
N GLY A 166 17.48 10.08 -16.48
CA GLY A 166 18.10 10.62 -15.27
C GLY A 166 18.65 9.54 -14.32
N PRO A 167 19.21 9.92 -13.15
CA PRO A 167 19.83 8.99 -12.20
C PRO A 167 18.84 8.00 -11.56
N ILE A 168 19.27 6.76 -11.36
CA ILE A 168 18.51 5.77 -10.59
C ILE A 168 18.68 6.08 -9.09
N GLN A 169 17.65 6.72 -8.52
CA GLN A 169 17.44 7.05 -7.10
C GLN A 169 15.94 7.29 -6.86
N TYR A 170 15.48 7.29 -5.62
CA TYR A 170 14.09 7.64 -5.32
C TYR A 170 13.83 9.12 -5.69
N ASP A 171 12.71 9.36 -6.38
CA ASP A 171 12.18 10.70 -6.66
C ASP A 171 10.64 10.59 -6.66
N TYR A 172 10.01 11.33 -5.75
CA TYR A 172 8.55 11.34 -5.53
C TYR A 172 7.72 11.56 -6.81
N LEU A 173 8.26 12.31 -7.79
CA LEU A 173 7.60 12.62 -9.06
C LEU A 173 8.12 11.75 -10.22
N ARG A 174 9.37 11.27 -10.18
CA ARG A 174 10.05 10.67 -11.35
C ARG A 174 10.45 9.19 -11.22
N LEU A 175 10.65 8.67 -10.01
CA LEU A 175 10.96 7.26 -9.73
C LEU A 175 10.42 6.85 -8.34
N ASN A 176 9.13 7.07 -8.16
CA ASN A 176 8.38 6.64 -6.99
C ASN A 176 7.98 5.15 -7.07
N CYS A 177 7.36 4.65 -6.01
CA CYS A 177 6.84 3.28 -5.93
C CYS A 177 5.92 2.88 -7.09
N ALA A 178 5.01 3.76 -7.49
CA ALA A 178 4.12 3.53 -8.62
C ALA A 178 4.91 3.25 -9.91
N LYS A 179 5.97 4.02 -10.17
CA LYS A 179 6.82 3.82 -11.35
C LYS A 179 7.71 2.58 -11.23
N THR A 180 8.30 2.27 -10.07
CA THR A 180 9.18 1.09 -9.93
C THR A 180 8.40 -0.21 -10.07
N ILE A 181 7.23 -0.33 -9.43
CA ILE A 181 6.31 -1.47 -9.57
C ILE A 181 5.79 -1.57 -11.02
N GLY A 182 5.27 -0.47 -11.59
CA GLY A 182 4.79 -0.46 -12.98
C GLY A 182 5.88 -0.88 -13.97
N SER A 183 7.11 -0.38 -13.79
CA SER A 183 8.27 -0.74 -14.63
C SER A 183 8.64 -2.22 -14.54
N ALA A 184 8.50 -2.83 -13.35
CA ALA A 184 8.72 -4.27 -13.20
C ALA A 184 7.72 -5.09 -14.01
N PHE A 185 6.46 -4.68 -14.08
CA PHE A 185 5.48 -5.33 -14.95
C PHE A 185 5.76 -5.08 -16.44
N LYS A 186 6.00 -3.83 -16.86
CA LYS A 186 6.18 -3.50 -18.29
C LYS A 186 7.48 -4.04 -18.89
N PHE A 187 8.61 -3.83 -18.21
CA PHE A 187 9.96 -4.14 -18.71
C PHE A 187 10.51 -5.47 -18.18
N GLY A 188 10.05 -5.93 -17.01
CA GLY A 188 10.39 -7.26 -16.46
C GLY A 188 9.43 -8.34 -16.95
N ALA A 189 8.17 -8.31 -16.50
CA ALA A 189 7.15 -9.31 -16.84
C ALA A 189 6.53 -9.16 -18.24
N GLY A 190 6.97 -8.19 -19.05
CA GLY A 190 6.54 -8.03 -20.44
C GLY A 190 5.11 -7.53 -20.63
N TYR A 191 4.54 -6.78 -19.69
CA TYR A 191 3.22 -6.16 -19.80
C TYR A 191 3.32 -4.93 -20.72
N ARG A 192 3.53 -5.18 -22.01
CA ARG A 192 3.97 -4.18 -23.01
C ARG A 192 3.04 -2.98 -23.11
N ASP A 193 1.75 -3.19 -22.96
CA ASP A 193 0.72 -2.15 -23.14
C ASP A 193 0.45 -1.33 -21.87
N LEU A 194 0.96 -1.77 -20.71
CA LEU A 194 0.83 -1.05 -19.42
C LEU A 194 1.41 0.38 -19.53
N GLU A 195 0.54 1.39 -19.42
CA GLU A 195 0.94 2.80 -19.50
C GLU A 195 1.64 3.28 -18.23
N ILE A 196 2.97 3.37 -18.29
CA ILE A 196 3.79 4.08 -17.29
C ILE A 196 4.08 5.48 -17.81
N THR A 197 3.79 6.49 -17.02
CA THR A 197 4.04 7.88 -17.41
C THR A 197 5.53 8.19 -17.29
N GLY A 198 6.18 8.38 -18.44
CA GLY A 198 7.51 8.97 -18.52
C GLY A 198 7.40 10.50 -18.44
N ALA A 199 8.22 11.14 -17.60
CA ALA A 199 8.27 12.58 -17.47
C ALA A 199 8.78 13.22 -18.79
N LYS A 200 7.85 13.65 -19.65
CA LYS A 200 8.17 14.31 -20.93
C LYS A 200 8.85 15.65 -20.63
N LEU A 201 10.14 15.74 -20.96
CA LEU A 201 11.02 16.85 -20.58
C LEU A 201 10.79 18.12 -21.44
N PHE A 202 9.58 18.68 -21.38
CA PHE A 202 9.30 20.01 -21.93
C PHE A 202 9.92 21.08 -21.03
N SER A 203 10.96 21.74 -21.53
CA SER A 203 11.71 22.76 -20.82
C SER A 203 10.84 23.98 -20.46
N GLY A 204 10.51 24.14 -19.16
CA GLY A 204 10.08 25.44 -18.63
C GLY A 204 9.04 25.47 -17.51
N ARG A 205 8.32 24.38 -17.17
CA ARG A 205 7.23 24.46 -16.16
C ARG A 205 7.19 23.28 -15.17
N ARG A 206 7.44 23.58 -13.88
CA ARG A 206 7.28 22.63 -12.74
C ARG A 206 5.91 21.94 -12.71
N MET A 207 4.83 22.64 -13.12
CA MET A 207 3.46 22.08 -13.12
C MET A 207 3.30 20.81 -13.95
N VAL A 208 4.13 20.60 -15.00
CA VAL A 208 4.06 19.40 -15.83
C VAL A 208 4.51 18.16 -15.06
N ALA A 209 5.48 18.29 -14.14
CA ALA A 209 6.07 17.15 -13.45
C ALA A 209 5.04 16.37 -12.61
N ALA A 210 4.24 17.08 -11.81
CA ALA A 210 3.17 16.47 -11.01
C ALA A 210 2.08 15.81 -11.86
N ALA A 211 1.71 16.43 -12.99
CA ALA A 211 0.77 15.87 -13.97
C ALA A 211 1.35 14.69 -14.79
N THR A 212 2.66 14.40 -14.66
CA THR A 212 3.32 13.25 -15.29
C THR A 212 3.84 12.22 -14.28
N ALA A 213 3.59 12.41 -12.99
CA ALA A 213 3.99 11.44 -11.98
C ALA A 213 3.02 10.24 -11.99
N ASN A 214 3.55 9.05 -11.73
CA ASN A 214 2.72 7.85 -11.64
C ASN A 214 2.08 7.83 -10.26
N ILE A 215 0.75 7.72 -10.17
CA ILE A 215 0.04 7.77 -8.87
C ILE A 215 -0.13 6.34 -8.34
N PRO A 216 0.12 6.05 -7.04
CA PRO A 216 0.07 4.68 -6.51
C PRO A 216 -1.26 3.97 -6.78
N THR A 217 -2.39 4.62 -6.49
CA THR A 217 -3.73 4.05 -6.72
C THR A 217 -4.08 3.94 -8.20
N GLU A 218 -3.64 4.88 -9.04
CA GLU A 218 -3.84 4.86 -10.50
C GLU A 218 -3.10 3.67 -11.14
N MET A 219 -1.83 3.46 -10.77
CA MET A 219 -1.04 2.31 -11.22
C MET A 219 -1.66 0.98 -10.73
N ALA A 220 -2.17 0.93 -9.50
CA ALA A 220 -2.89 -0.24 -9.02
C ALA A 220 -4.14 -0.55 -9.86
N MET A 221 -4.95 0.46 -10.19
CA MET A 221 -6.14 0.30 -11.04
C MET A 221 -5.79 -0.10 -12.49
N LYS A 222 -4.64 0.36 -13.02
CA LYS A 222 -4.08 -0.11 -14.29
C LYS A 222 -3.70 -1.60 -14.23
N LEU A 223 -2.95 -2.02 -13.21
CA LEU A 223 -2.53 -3.41 -13.03
C LEU A 223 -3.73 -4.37 -12.85
N ILE A 224 -4.74 -3.97 -12.07
CA ILE A 224 -6.02 -4.69 -11.93
C ILE A 224 -6.69 -4.92 -13.29
N ARG A 225 -6.68 -3.92 -14.18
CA ARG A 225 -7.22 -4.05 -15.54
C ARG A 225 -6.38 -4.99 -16.41
N GLU A 226 -5.05 -4.92 -16.34
CA GLU A 226 -4.14 -5.83 -17.04
C GLU A 226 -4.37 -7.30 -16.63
N TRP A 227 -4.54 -7.58 -15.34
CA TRP A 227 -4.80 -8.93 -14.82
C TRP A 227 -6.19 -9.45 -15.26
N ALA A 228 -7.21 -8.60 -15.23
CA ALA A 228 -8.54 -8.94 -15.76
C ALA A 228 -8.50 -9.31 -17.26
N GLN A 229 -7.76 -8.55 -18.08
CA GLN A 229 -7.58 -8.85 -19.51
C GLN A 229 -6.85 -10.18 -19.76
N ARG A 230 -6.01 -10.61 -18.82
CA ARG A 230 -5.33 -11.92 -18.84
C ARG A 230 -6.19 -13.07 -18.26
N ASN A 231 -7.41 -12.77 -17.82
CA ASN A 231 -8.31 -13.68 -17.11
C ASN A 231 -7.72 -14.27 -15.81
N TYR A 232 -6.82 -13.53 -15.15
CA TYR A 232 -6.34 -13.89 -13.82
C TYR A 232 -7.47 -13.67 -12.80
N GLY A 233 -7.58 -14.59 -11.83
CA GLY A 233 -8.47 -14.39 -10.69
C GLY A 233 -7.93 -13.28 -9.78
N MET A 234 -8.82 -12.60 -9.06
CA MET A 234 -8.46 -11.55 -8.10
C MET A 234 -9.42 -11.55 -6.91
N ASP A 235 -8.88 -11.33 -5.72
CA ASP A 235 -9.65 -10.88 -4.55
C ASP A 235 -8.86 -9.87 -3.71
N VAL A 236 -9.48 -9.32 -2.66
CA VAL A 236 -8.89 -8.27 -1.83
C VAL A 236 -8.93 -8.61 -0.33
N VAL A 237 -7.79 -8.43 0.33
CA VAL A 237 -7.65 -8.45 1.80
C VAL A 237 -7.41 -7.04 2.30
N LEU A 238 -8.19 -6.60 3.29
CA LEU A 238 -7.94 -5.35 4.01
C LEU A 238 -7.19 -5.64 5.31
N TYR A 239 -5.97 -5.12 5.42
CA TYR A 239 -5.18 -5.09 6.65
C TYR A 239 -5.37 -3.73 7.33
N LYS A 240 -6.11 -3.71 8.44
CA LYS A 240 -6.49 -2.47 9.14
C LYS A 240 -5.40 -1.95 10.05
N LYS A 241 -5.26 -0.62 10.06
CA LYS A 241 -4.42 0.13 10.99
C LYS A 241 -4.76 -0.18 12.46
N TYR A 242 -3.74 -0.47 13.26
CA TYR A 242 -3.85 -0.57 14.72
C TYR A 242 -3.96 0.83 15.34
N ARG A 243 -5.14 1.18 15.86
CA ARG A 243 -5.43 2.49 16.45
C ARG A 243 -4.73 2.75 17.80
N GLY A 244 -4.16 1.72 18.43
CA GLY A 244 -3.44 1.88 19.69
C GLY A 244 -1.95 2.26 19.57
N SER A 245 -1.40 2.49 18.36
CA SER A 245 0.03 2.81 18.22
C SER A 245 0.37 4.18 18.79
N THR A 246 0.97 4.20 19.98
CA THR A 246 1.52 5.37 20.67
C THR A 246 2.82 5.90 20.04
N TYR A 247 3.37 5.19 19.05
CA TYR A 247 4.68 5.47 18.47
C TYR A 247 4.75 6.83 17.77
N VAL A 248 5.76 7.61 18.13
CA VAL A 248 6.14 8.86 17.44
C VAL A 248 7.47 8.60 16.75
N ASP A 249 7.54 8.83 15.44
CA ASP A 249 8.77 8.65 14.67
C ASP A 249 9.83 9.71 15.13
N PRO A 250 11.00 9.29 15.64
CA PRO A 250 12.04 10.23 16.07
C PRO A 250 12.67 10.99 14.89
N GLN A 251 12.41 10.60 13.64
CA GLN A 251 13.03 11.10 12.41
C GLN A 251 12.08 11.89 11.48
N GLU A 252 10.76 11.91 11.71
CA GLU A 252 9.83 12.86 11.06
C GLU A 252 10.00 14.26 11.66
N GLU A 253 9.82 15.36 10.90
CA GLU A 253 9.97 16.71 11.46
C GLU A 253 8.91 17.03 12.53
N GLU A 254 7.62 16.74 12.24
CA GLU A 254 6.54 16.96 13.20
C GLU A 254 6.25 15.71 14.04
N LYS A 255 6.19 15.89 15.36
CA LYS A 255 6.05 14.80 16.33
C LYS A 255 4.58 14.46 16.59
N VAL A 256 4.01 13.69 15.67
CA VAL A 256 2.65 13.12 15.75
C VAL A 256 2.73 11.61 16.04
N ALA A 257 1.91 11.11 16.98
CA ALA A 257 1.83 9.67 17.24
C ALA A 257 1.03 8.96 16.16
N PHE A 258 1.39 7.72 15.83
CA PHE A 258 0.82 6.98 14.70
C PHE A 258 -0.71 6.82 14.79
N LYS A 259 -1.26 6.59 15.99
CA LYS A 259 -2.71 6.60 16.24
C LYS A 259 -3.44 7.87 15.77
N ASP A 260 -2.79 9.04 15.82
CA ASP A 260 -3.37 10.36 15.55
C ASP A 260 -3.18 10.78 14.07
N LEU A 261 -2.50 9.94 13.27
CA LEU A 261 -2.32 10.15 11.83
C LEU A 261 -3.58 9.71 11.04
N PRO A 262 -4.09 10.54 10.09
CA PRO A 262 -5.19 10.18 9.21
C PRO A 262 -5.02 8.85 8.46
N ASP A 263 -6.11 8.08 8.41
CA ASP A 263 -6.19 6.75 7.77
C ASP A 263 -7.33 6.75 6.72
N ARG A 264 -7.11 7.48 5.62
CA ARG A 264 -8.06 7.66 4.51
C ARG A 264 -7.43 7.14 3.23
N PHE A 265 -8.23 6.47 2.39
CA PHE A 265 -7.82 5.94 1.09
C PHE A 265 -7.15 7.01 0.21
N PRO A 266 -6.18 6.68 -0.67
CA PRO A 266 -5.41 7.65 -1.42
C PRO A 266 -6.08 8.00 -2.75
N SER A 267 -5.86 9.22 -3.24
CA SER A 267 -6.48 9.65 -4.49
C SER A 267 -5.91 8.89 -5.69
N VAL A 268 -6.75 8.48 -6.63
CA VAL A 268 -6.33 8.09 -7.99
C VAL A 268 -5.93 9.29 -8.87
N LEU A 269 -6.22 10.53 -8.44
CA LEU A 269 -6.06 11.76 -9.22
C LEU A 269 -4.95 12.70 -8.72
N SER A 270 -4.30 12.37 -7.59
CA SER A 270 -3.35 13.26 -6.91
C SER A 270 -2.30 12.44 -6.17
N LEU A 271 -1.02 12.77 -6.36
CA LEU A 271 0.03 12.31 -5.45
C LEU A 271 -0.11 12.91 -4.05
N ASP A 272 -0.74 14.08 -3.91
CA ASP A 272 -0.79 14.79 -2.64
C ASP A 272 -2.09 14.47 -1.87
N PHE A 273 -1.93 14.07 -0.61
CA PHE A 273 -2.99 13.91 0.37
C PHE A 273 -3.45 15.28 0.87
N ARG A 274 -4.60 15.73 0.35
CA ARG A 274 -5.22 16.99 0.76
C ARG A 274 -5.99 16.77 2.05
N ARG A 275 -5.43 17.19 3.20
CA ARG A 275 -6.06 17.00 4.53
C ARG A 275 -7.43 17.67 4.62
N GLU A 276 -7.60 18.81 3.96
CA GLU A 276 -8.84 19.61 3.96
C GLU A 276 -9.92 19.09 2.99
N ALA A 277 -9.58 18.15 2.08
CA ALA A 277 -10.47 17.74 1.00
C ALA A 277 -11.56 16.71 1.37
N GLY A 278 -11.80 16.46 2.66
CA GLY A 278 -12.87 15.57 3.13
C GLY A 278 -12.83 14.15 2.56
N ALA A 279 -13.98 13.62 2.14
CA ALA A 279 -14.07 12.40 1.35
C ALA A 279 -13.75 12.66 -0.14
N TYR A 280 -13.12 11.71 -0.82
CA TYR A 280 -13.12 11.73 -2.28
C TYR A 280 -14.52 11.36 -2.79
N GLN A 281 -15.14 12.29 -3.52
CA GLN A 281 -16.52 12.20 -4.04
C GLN A 281 -16.56 12.16 -5.58
N ASP A 282 -15.40 12.27 -6.23
CA ASP A 282 -15.26 12.10 -7.67
C ASP A 282 -15.45 10.65 -8.10
N TYR A 283 -15.84 10.47 -9.37
CA TYR A 283 -16.17 9.17 -9.94
C TYR A 283 -15.02 8.17 -9.88
N ASP A 284 -13.79 8.60 -10.18
CA ASP A 284 -12.65 7.69 -10.33
C ASP A 284 -12.18 7.14 -8.96
N ASN A 285 -12.20 7.96 -7.91
CA ASN A 285 -11.94 7.48 -6.55
C ASN A 285 -13.06 6.56 -6.04
N LEU A 286 -14.33 6.93 -6.24
CA LEU A 286 -15.46 6.07 -5.84
C LEU A 286 -15.45 4.73 -6.60
N LEU A 287 -15.10 4.73 -7.89
CA LEU A 287 -14.95 3.52 -8.70
C LEU A 287 -13.85 2.60 -8.16
N ALA A 288 -12.69 3.14 -7.80
CA ALA A 288 -11.61 2.37 -7.19
C ALA A 288 -12.02 1.78 -5.84
N MET A 289 -12.65 2.59 -4.97
CA MET A 289 -13.09 2.14 -3.64
C MET A 289 -14.19 1.07 -3.73
N TYR A 290 -15.17 1.23 -4.61
CA TYR A 290 -16.21 0.23 -4.81
C TYR A 290 -15.70 -1.05 -5.50
N LEU A 291 -14.77 -0.97 -6.45
CA LEU A 291 -14.17 -2.16 -7.06
C LEU A 291 -13.40 -2.98 -6.03
N LEU A 292 -12.54 -2.35 -5.23
CA LEU A 292 -11.76 -3.01 -4.18
C LEU A 292 -12.66 -3.59 -3.07
N PHE A 293 -13.75 -2.89 -2.72
CA PHE A 293 -14.76 -3.43 -1.81
C PHE A 293 -15.49 -4.64 -2.40
N ASN A 294 -15.87 -4.60 -3.68
CA ASN A 294 -16.59 -5.71 -4.35
C ASN A 294 -15.72 -6.96 -4.51
N LEU A 295 -14.43 -6.79 -4.79
CA LEU A 295 -13.41 -7.85 -4.79
C LEU A 295 -12.99 -8.31 -3.38
N GLY A 296 -13.40 -7.62 -2.31
CA GLY A 296 -13.00 -7.92 -0.94
C GLY A 296 -13.42 -9.33 -0.48
N LYS A 297 -12.49 -10.10 0.08
CA LYS A 297 -12.74 -11.39 0.74
C LYS A 297 -12.55 -11.33 2.26
N TYR A 298 -11.53 -10.62 2.75
CA TYR A 298 -11.20 -10.58 4.19
C TYR A 298 -10.94 -9.18 4.74
N SER A 299 -11.28 -9.00 6.02
CA SER A 299 -10.84 -7.91 6.89
C SER A 299 -9.97 -8.49 7.99
N VAL A 300 -8.75 -7.98 8.15
CA VAL A 300 -7.77 -8.39 9.17
C VAL A 300 -7.43 -7.19 10.04
N ARG A 301 -7.46 -7.36 11.36
CA ARG A 301 -7.08 -6.31 12.33
C ARG A 301 -6.32 -6.90 13.51
N VAL A 302 -5.63 -6.03 14.25
CA VAL A 302 -5.28 -6.33 15.64
C VAL A 302 -6.51 -6.08 16.51
N ASN A 303 -6.82 -7.03 17.39
CA ASN A 303 -7.81 -6.87 18.45
C ASN A 303 -7.21 -6.03 19.60
N GLU A 304 -7.79 -4.88 19.89
CA GLU A 304 -7.25 -3.92 20.87
C GLU A 304 -7.27 -4.42 22.34
N GLN A 305 -8.01 -5.50 22.63
CA GLN A 305 -8.16 -6.06 23.98
C GLN A 305 -7.20 -7.23 24.23
N THR A 306 -6.90 -8.03 23.20
CA THR A 306 -6.04 -9.23 23.30
C THR A 306 -4.67 -9.04 22.64
N LEU A 307 -4.48 -7.99 21.83
CA LEU A 307 -3.30 -7.70 21.01
C LEU A 307 -2.96 -8.81 19.99
N LEU A 308 -3.90 -9.71 19.73
CA LEU A 308 -3.82 -10.75 18.71
C LEU A 308 -4.36 -10.24 17.36
N LEU A 309 -3.91 -10.84 16.27
CA LEU A 309 -4.54 -10.65 14.95
C LEU A 309 -5.82 -11.49 14.86
N GLU A 310 -6.84 -10.95 14.20
CA GLU A 310 -8.07 -11.65 13.86
C GLU A 310 -8.48 -11.34 12.41
N ILE A 311 -9.11 -12.33 11.75
CA ILE A 311 -9.91 -12.10 10.55
C ILE A 311 -11.28 -11.63 11.07
N GLU A 312 -11.43 -10.32 11.23
CA GLU A 312 -12.62 -9.64 11.77
C GLU A 312 -13.89 -10.02 10.99
N LYS A 313 -13.78 -10.04 9.66
CA LYS A 313 -14.90 -10.22 8.71
C LYS A 313 -14.44 -10.97 7.46
N SER A 314 -15.36 -11.73 6.86
CA SER A 314 -15.18 -12.40 5.57
C SER A 314 -16.45 -12.31 4.71
N LYS A 315 -16.30 -12.31 3.39
CA LYS A 315 -17.38 -12.55 2.42
C LYS A 315 -16.83 -13.25 1.18
N GLU A 316 -17.71 -13.76 0.31
CA GLU A 316 -17.28 -14.18 -1.03
C GLU A 316 -17.00 -12.96 -1.94
N PRO A 317 -15.86 -12.94 -2.66
CA PRO A 317 -15.51 -11.86 -3.57
C PRO A 317 -16.33 -11.96 -4.87
N MET A 318 -16.72 -10.81 -5.42
CA MET A 318 -17.44 -10.78 -6.70
C MET A 318 -16.47 -11.08 -7.87
N PRO A 319 -16.87 -11.89 -8.88
CA PRO A 319 -16.09 -12.03 -10.11
C PRO A 319 -15.85 -10.67 -10.78
N TYR A 320 -14.64 -10.41 -11.27
CA TYR A 320 -14.16 -9.08 -11.67
C TYR A 320 -15.14 -8.27 -12.54
N ALA A 321 -15.70 -8.88 -13.60
CA ALA A 321 -16.63 -8.18 -14.49
C ALA A 321 -17.91 -7.70 -13.78
N VAL A 322 -18.42 -8.48 -12.82
CA VAL A 322 -19.58 -8.13 -11.99
C VAL A 322 -19.20 -7.09 -10.93
N ALA A 323 -18.02 -7.24 -10.32
CA ALA A 323 -17.45 -6.29 -9.37
C ALA A 323 -17.29 -4.89 -9.99
N LEU A 324 -16.78 -4.83 -11.22
CA LEU A 324 -16.59 -3.61 -12.00
C LEU A 324 -17.93 -2.99 -12.41
N GLN A 325 -18.83 -3.74 -13.04
CA GLN A 325 -20.15 -3.22 -13.45
C GLN A 325 -20.95 -2.66 -12.26
N THR A 326 -20.84 -3.31 -11.10
CA THR A 326 -21.44 -2.84 -9.84
C THR A 326 -20.77 -1.54 -9.37
N ALA A 327 -19.44 -1.48 -9.38
CA ALA A 327 -18.69 -0.30 -8.97
C ALA A 327 -18.92 0.92 -9.90
N GLU A 328 -18.99 0.72 -11.22
CA GLU A 328 -19.28 1.79 -12.20
C GLU A 328 -20.69 2.38 -12.02
N ARG A 329 -21.68 1.53 -11.75
CA ARG A 329 -23.06 1.95 -11.45
C ARG A 329 -23.11 2.76 -10.16
N ASP A 330 -22.51 2.24 -9.09
CA ASP A 330 -22.63 2.81 -7.75
C ASP A 330 -21.77 4.09 -7.62
N ALA A 331 -20.58 4.13 -8.21
CA ALA A 331 -19.74 5.34 -8.29
C ALA A 331 -20.42 6.46 -9.09
N ARG A 332 -21.10 6.14 -10.19
CA ARG A 332 -21.87 7.12 -10.98
C ARG A 332 -23.06 7.65 -10.18
N ALA A 333 -23.86 6.76 -9.61
CA ALA A 333 -25.03 7.13 -8.83
C ALA A 333 -24.67 8.04 -7.64
N ASP A 334 -23.53 7.80 -6.98
CA ASP A 334 -23.14 8.57 -5.80
C ASP A 334 -22.39 9.87 -6.15
N SER A 335 -21.49 9.88 -7.14
CA SER A 335 -20.86 11.12 -7.63
C SER A 335 -21.88 12.12 -8.21
N GLU A 336 -22.91 11.66 -8.92
CA GLU A 336 -24.01 12.55 -9.38
C GLU A 336 -24.78 13.18 -8.22
N LYS A 337 -25.01 12.47 -7.11
CA LYS A 337 -25.70 13.01 -5.92
C LYS A 337 -24.82 14.00 -5.16
N PHE A 338 -23.53 13.70 -5.00
CA PHE A 338 -22.55 14.62 -4.40
C PHE A 338 -22.46 15.93 -5.19
N GLN A 339 -22.32 15.88 -6.52
CA GLN A 339 -22.35 17.08 -7.38
C GLN A 339 -23.63 17.91 -7.21
N ARG A 340 -24.78 17.25 -7.04
CA ARG A 340 -26.08 17.91 -6.82
C ARG A 340 -26.32 18.33 -5.36
N HIS A 341 -25.39 18.08 -4.45
CA HIS A 341 -25.50 18.40 -3.01
C HIS A 341 -26.78 17.81 -2.36
N ILE A 342 -27.18 16.62 -2.80
CA ILE A 342 -28.35 15.90 -2.27
C ILE A 342 -27.94 15.11 -1.02
N GLU A 343 -28.81 15.02 -0.01
CA GLU A 343 -28.61 14.11 1.12
C GLU A 343 -28.90 12.65 0.73
N PHE A 344 -27.95 11.74 0.95
CA PHE A 344 -28.11 10.31 0.72
C PHE A 344 -27.12 9.50 1.57
N ARG A 345 -27.41 8.20 1.77
CA ARG A 345 -26.42 7.21 2.23
C ARG A 345 -25.72 6.61 1.01
N PRO A 346 -24.37 6.66 0.90
CA PRO A 346 -23.64 6.01 -0.18
C PRO A 346 -23.88 4.49 -0.25
N SER A 347 -23.58 3.91 -1.41
CA SER A 347 -23.91 2.53 -1.77
C SER A 347 -23.11 1.46 -0.99
N GLY A 348 -21.98 1.86 -0.37
CA GLY A 348 -21.14 1.07 0.54
C GLY A 348 -20.77 1.83 1.83
N GLU A 349 -20.00 1.21 2.71
CA GLU A 349 -19.88 1.62 4.13
C GLU A 349 -18.50 2.16 4.53
N GLY A 350 -18.45 2.95 5.61
CA GLY A 350 -17.31 3.77 6.08
C GLY A 350 -16.03 3.03 6.52
N ILE A 351 -15.00 3.80 6.94
CA ILE A 351 -13.83 3.31 7.72
C ILE A 351 -13.72 3.99 9.11
N SER A 352 -14.31 5.19 9.23
CA SER A 352 -14.57 5.89 10.48
C SER A 352 -15.74 5.19 11.22
N GLU A 353 -15.99 5.46 12.50
CA GLU A 353 -16.71 6.65 12.98
C GLU A 353 -16.26 6.98 14.42
N ALA A 354 -16.41 8.20 14.95
CA ALA A 354 -17.14 9.40 14.50
C ALA A 354 -16.41 10.69 14.98
N PRO A 355 -16.94 11.90 14.71
CA PRO A 355 -17.74 12.33 13.57
C PRO A 355 -16.91 13.16 12.57
N ASP A 356 -17.41 13.31 11.34
CA ASP A 356 -16.79 14.07 10.24
C ASP A 356 -15.33 13.67 9.88
N ASN A 357 -15.21 12.61 9.07
CA ASN A 357 -14.37 12.50 7.86
C ASN A 357 -14.53 11.07 7.29
N THR A 358 -14.80 10.92 5.99
CA THR A 358 -15.45 9.73 5.38
C THR A 358 -14.81 9.34 4.05
N HIS A 359 -15.10 8.22 3.36
CA HIS A 359 -15.41 6.83 3.79
C HIS A 359 -14.19 5.96 3.30
N LEU A 360 -14.15 4.64 3.03
CA LEU A 360 -15.02 3.44 3.09
C LEU A 360 -14.20 2.28 3.72
N TYR A 361 -14.79 1.08 3.85
CA TYR A 361 -14.20 -0.25 4.16
C TYR A 361 -14.47 -0.89 5.56
N TYR A 362 -15.73 -0.98 5.97
CA TYR A 362 -16.21 -2.12 6.78
C TYR A 362 -17.08 -3.05 5.92
N PHE A 363 -16.95 -4.35 6.15
CA PHE A 363 -17.87 -5.36 5.63
C PHE A 363 -19.06 -5.52 6.60
N THR A 364 -20.24 -5.86 6.10
CA THR A 364 -21.43 -6.24 6.89
C THR A 364 -22.20 -7.35 6.18
N GLU A 365 -23.08 -8.01 6.93
CA GLU A 365 -23.84 -9.20 6.50
C GLU A 365 -24.91 -8.87 5.43
N ASP A 366 -25.29 -7.60 5.28
CA ASP A 366 -26.31 -7.07 4.34
C ASP A 366 -25.99 -7.32 2.84
N ALA A 367 -24.82 -7.87 2.51
CA ALA A 367 -24.49 -8.32 1.16
C ALA A 367 -25.49 -9.35 0.60
N GLU A 368 -26.00 -10.26 1.44
CA GLU A 368 -27.00 -11.26 1.02
C GLU A 368 -28.36 -10.63 0.64
N GLY A 369 -28.72 -9.50 1.27
CA GLY A 369 -29.95 -8.78 0.99
C GLY A 369 -30.01 -8.16 -0.41
N LYS A 370 -28.85 -7.87 -1.02
CA LYS A 370 -28.75 -7.22 -2.34
C LYS A 370 -28.91 -8.18 -3.53
N LEU A 371 -28.89 -9.50 -3.32
CA LEU A 371 -29.10 -10.51 -4.38
C LEU A 371 -30.58 -10.83 -4.67
N LYS A 372 -31.54 -10.07 -4.10
CA LYS A 372 -33.00 -10.31 -4.22
C LYS A 372 -33.80 -9.07 -4.65
N ARG A 373 -33.19 -8.14 -5.39
CA ARG A 373 -33.85 -6.98 -6.01
C ARG A 373 -33.27 -6.66 -7.38
#